data_AF-A0A7Z9VCJ5-F1
#
_entry.id   AF-A0A7Z9VCJ5-F1
#
_cell.length_a   1.000
_cell.length_b   1.000
_cell.length_c   1.000
_cell.angle_alpha   90.00
_cell.angle_beta   90.00
_cell.angle_gamma   90.00
#
_symmetry.space_group_name_H-M   'P 1'
#
loop_
_entity.id
_entity.type
_entity.pdbx_description
1 polymer ?
#
loop_
_entity_poly.entity_id
_entity_poly.type
_entity_poly.pdbx_seq_one_letter_code
_entity_poly.pdbx_strand_id
1 'polypeptide(L)'
;MSRYDSATLQDQISGSCIDLIFEDPFFGHFLLSINRELSDEGPTMWVRPSNDDKIVMGINPDFWNKQLKNGKFRMGGIKHEVLHVVFKHITRFLDSTGGTRRFRNLKLFNIAADLVVNQYIKR
;
A
#
# COMPACT_ATOMS: atom_id res chain seq x y z
N MET A 1 23.17 15.20 -0.72
CA MET A 1 21.98 15.79 -1.37
C MET A 1 20.81 14.85 -1.12
N SER A 2 19.67 15.37 -0.67
CA SER A 2 18.45 14.56 -0.58
C SER A 2 18.09 14.04 -1.98
N ARG A 3 17.77 12.74 -2.11
CA ARG A 3 17.43 12.11 -3.41
C ARG A 3 16.13 12.64 -4.01
N TYR A 4 15.33 13.34 -3.21
CA TYR A 4 14.05 13.93 -3.56
C TYR A 4 13.76 15.11 -2.63
N ASP A 5 12.88 16.02 -3.06
CA ASP A 5 12.33 17.04 -2.18
C ASP A 5 11.25 16.43 -1.27
N SER A 6 11.58 16.29 0.01
CA SER A 6 10.71 15.65 1.00
C SER A 6 9.40 16.43 1.21
N ALA A 7 9.44 17.76 1.18
CA ALA A 7 8.24 18.58 1.41
C ALA A 7 7.23 18.40 0.28
N THR A 8 7.68 18.55 -0.96
CA THR A 8 6.85 18.32 -2.15
C THR A 8 6.28 16.91 -2.17
N LEU A 9 7.07 15.90 -1.79
CA LEU A 9 6.60 14.51 -1.77
C LEU A 9 5.51 14.27 -0.72
N GLN A 10 5.69 14.81 0.49
CA GLN A 10 4.70 14.72 1.58
C GLN A 10 3.39 15.42 1.20
N ASP A 11 3.44 16.58 0.54
CA ASP A 11 2.26 17.29 0.06
C ASP A 11 1.50 16.46 -0.99
N GLN A 12 2.22 15.84 -1.93
CA GLN A 12 1.62 14.99 -2.95
C GLN A 12 0.96 13.74 -2.37
N ILE A 13 1.61 13.10 -1.39
CA ILE A 13 1.07 11.94 -0.69
C ILE A 13 -0.19 12.34 0.06
N SER A 14 -0.13 13.45 0.81
CA SER A 14 -1.25 13.97 1.59
C SER A 14 -2.44 14.32 0.71
N GLY A 15 -2.22 15.04 -0.39
CA GLY A 15 -3.26 15.34 -1.37
C GLY A 15 -3.91 14.08 -1.94
N SER A 16 -3.11 13.09 -2.34
CA SER A 16 -3.61 11.82 -2.89
C SER A 16 -4.42 11.01 -1.85
N CYS A 17 -4.05 11.10 -0.57
CA CYS A 17 -4.80 10.48 0.53
C CYS A 17 -6.14 11.17 0.74
N ILE A 18 -6.15 12.51 0.72
CA ILE A 18 -7.36 13.33 0.85
C ILE A 18 -8.31 13.02 -0.31
N ASP A 19 -7.81 12.97 -1.54
CA ASP A 19 -8.59 12.61 -2.73
C ASP A 19 -9.25 11.23 -2.54
N LEU A 20 -8.51 10.22 -2.05
CA LEU A 20 -9.08 8.89 -1.80
C LEU A 20 -10.19 8.92 -0.73
N ILE A 21 -10.04 9.72 0.32
CA ILE A 21 -11.05 9.86 1.38
C ILE A 21 -12.35 10.45 0.83
N PHE A 22 -12.27 11.43 -0.07
CA PHE A 22 -13.44 12.06 -0.66
C PHE A 22 -14.09 11.21 -1.77
N GLU A 23 -13.28 10.61 -2.64
CA GLU A 23 -13.76 9.83 -3.78
C GLU A 23 -14.25 8.43 -3.39
N ASP A 24 -13.64 7.80 -2.39
CA ASP A 24 -14.00 6.45 -1.96
C ASP A 24 -13.89 6.31 -0.42
N PRO A 25 -14.87 6.86 0.33
CA PRO A 25 -14.80 6.99 1.78
C PRO A 25 -14.61 5.67 2.53
N PHE A 26 -15.07 4.55 1.96
CA PHE A 26 -14.86 3.23 2.52
C PHE A 26 -13.36 2.91 2.62
N PHE A 27 -12.60 3.07 1.54
CA PHE A 27 -11.14 2.84 1.58
C PHE A 27 -10.41 3.97 2.31
N GLY A 28 -10.94 5.20 2.24
CA GLY A 28 -10.47 6.32 3.05
C GLY A 28 -10.47 6.01 4.54
N HIS A 29 -11.52 5.37 5.05
CA HIS A 29 -11.60 4.96 6.46
C HIS A 29 -10.47 4.00 6.87
N PHE A 30 -10.17 2.99 6.05
CA PHE A 30 -9.04 2.09 6.30
C PHE A 30 -7.70 2.82 6.21
N LEU A 31 -7.54 3.73 5.25
CA LEU A 31 -6.32 4.53 5.07
C LEU A 31 -5.97 5.33 6.34
N LEU A 32 -6.97 5.84 7.05
CA LEU A 32 -6.76 6.59 8.31
C LEU A 32 -6.14 5.73 9.43
N SER A 33 -6.33 4.41 9.40
CA SER A 33 -5.73 3.47 10.36
C SER A 33 -4.33 2.97 9.98
N ILE A 34 -3.85 3.32 8.78
CA ILE A 34 -2.56 2.84 8.26
C ILE A 34 -1.52 3.94 8.43
N ASN A 35 -0.46 3.64 9.18
CA ASN A 35 0.69 4.54 9.28
C ASN A 35 1.45 4.54 7.95
N ARG A 36 2.02 5.68 7.56
CA ARG A 36 2.76 5.84 6.31
C ARG A 36 4.17 6.30 6.61
N GLU A 37 5.13 5.72 5.92
CA GLU A 37 6.53 6.15 5.97
C GLU A 37 7.14 6.21 4.58
N LEU A 38 8.05 7.15 4.37
CA LEU A 38 8.93 7.11 3.20
C LEU A 38 9.98 6.04 3.47
N SER A 39 10.11 5.08 2.54
CA SER A 39 11.03 3.97 2.72
C SER A 39 11.63 3.52 1.40
N ASP A 40 12.94 3.32 1.39
CA ASP A 40 13.66 2.71 0.27
C ASP A 40 13.65 1.17 0.38
N GLU A 41 12.96 0.60 1.38
CA GLU A 41 12.75 -0.85 1.49
C GLU A 41 11.84 -1.30 0.34
N GLY A 42 12.33 -2.21 -0.51
CA GLY A 42 11.57 -2.70 -1.66
C GLY A 42 11.53 -1.77 -2.88
N PRO A 43 11.21 -2.31 -4.08
CA PRO A 43 11.27 -1.56 -5.34
C PRO A 43 10.02 -0.68 -5.61
N THR A 44 8.96 -0.85 -4.83
CA THR A 44 7.63 -0.23 -5.03
C THR A 44 7.04 0.19 -3.68
N MET A 45 5.75 0.56 -3.66
CA MET A 45 4.98 0.64 -2.41
C MET A 45 4.75 -0.75 -1.82
N TRP A 46 4.44 -0.81 -0.53
CA TRP A 46 4.12 -2.04 0.19
C TRP A 46 3.33 -1.77 1.47
N VAL A 47 2.67 -2.81 1.99
CA VAL A 47 2.09 -2.86 3.35
C VAL A 47 2.57 -4.06 4.13
N ARG A 48 2.83 -3.87 5.43
CA ARG A 48 3.25 -4.93 6.35
C ARG A 48 2.71 -4.72 7.77
N PRO A 49 2.63 -5.76 8.60
CA PRO A 49 2.42 -5.57 10.03
C PRO A 49 3.68 -4.97 10.67
N SER A 50 3.47 -4.05 11.60
CA SER A 50 4.49 -3.48 12.48
C SER A 50 4.55 -4.27 13.79
N ASN A 51 5.58 -4.02 14.60
CA ASN A 51 5.79 -4.68 15.90
C ASN A 51 4.68 -4.41 16.91
N ASP A 52 3.95 -3.29 16.77
CA ASP A 52 2.86 -2.89 17.67
C ASP A 52 1.47 -3.32 17.15
N ASP A 53 1.39 -4.41 16.39
CA ASP A 53 0.16 -4.92 15.73
C ASP A 53 -0.55 -3.92 14.80
N LYS A 54 0.10 -2.80 14.45
CA LYS A 54 -0.38 -1.81 13.49
C LYS A 54 0.01 -2.20 12.07
N ILE A 55 -0.71 -1.68 11.08
CA ILE A 55 -0.28 -1.77 9.68
C ILE A 55 0.50 -0.51 9.30
N VAL A 56 1.62 -0.70 8.62
CA VAL A 56 2.41 0.39 8.03
C VAL A 56 2.51 0.22 6.52
N MET A 57 2.40 1.33 5.80
CA MET A 57 2.58 1.45 4.37
C MET A 57 3.89 2.17 4.08
N GLY A 58 4.80 1.49 3.40
CA GLY A 58 6.03 2.09 2.90
C GLY A 58 5.81 2.69 1.52
N ILE A 59 6.25 3.93 1.35
CA ILE A 59 6.18 4.65 0.09
C ILE A 59 7.60 4.84 -0.43
N ASN A 60 7.95 4.10 -1.48
CA ASN A 60 9.23 4.25 -2.16
C ASN A 60 9.25 5.56 -2.98
N PRO A 61 10.11 6.54 -2.65
CA PRO A 61 10.14 7.84 -3.33
C PRO A 61 10.51 7.75 -4.81
N ASP A 62 11.42 6.83 -5.17
CA ASP A 62 11.82 6.60 -6.56
C ASP A 62 10.66 6.04 -7.38
N PHE A 63 9.95 5.05 -6.85
CA PHE A 63 8.76 4.50 -7.47
C PHE A 63 7.65 5.55 -7.61
N TRP A 64 7.38 6.30 -6.55
CA TRP A 64 6.37 7.35 -6.53
C TRP A 64 6.63 8.40 -7.63
N ASN A 65 7.87 8.88 -7.72
CA ASN A 65 8.23 9.93 -8.68
C ASN A 65 8.34 9.41 -10.12
N LYS A 66 8.86 8.21 -10.33
CA LYS A 66 9.14 7.69 -11.69
C LYS A 66 7.93 6.98 -12.31
N GLN A 67 7.14 6.28 -11.50
CA GLN A 67 6.04 5.42 -11.97
C GLN A 67 4.66 6.04 -11.74
N LEU A 68 4.43 6.73 -10.62
CA LEU A 68 3.11 7.33 -10.28
C LEU A 68 3.01 8.78 -10.78
N LYS A 69 2.97 8.92 -12.10
CA LYS A 69 3.17 10.19 -12.82
C LYS A 69 2.06 11.25 -12.64
N ASN A 70 0.89 10.88 -12.12
CA ASN A 70 -0.23 11.82 -11.90
C ASN A 70 -1.06 11.43 -10.68
N GLY A 71 -1.98 12.33 -10.28
CA GLY A 71 -2.84 12.14 -9.11
C GLY A 71 -3.67 10.85 -9.15
N LYS A 72 -4.19 10.44 -10.32
CA LYS A 72 -4.94 9.18 -10.45
C LYS A 72 -4.07 7.96 -10.19
N PHE A 73 -2.85 7.91 -10.73
CA PHE A 73 -1.92 6.81 -10.46
C PHE A 73 -1.49 6.77 -8.99
N ARG A 74 -1.29 7.93 -8.37
CA ARG A 74 -0.92 8.04 -6.95
C ARG A 74 -2.04 7.56 -6.03
N MET A 75 -3.25 8.06 -6.24
CA MET A 75 -4.45 7.63 -5.52
C MET A 75 -4.71 6.13 -5.75
N GLY A 76 -4.54 5.64 -6.98
CA GLY A 76 -4.65 4.23 -7.33
C GLY A 76 -3.63 3.35 -6.61
N GLY A 77 -2.37 3.80 -6.52
CA GLY A 77 -1.31 3.11 -5.77
C GLY A 77 -1.59 3.07 -4.27
N ILE A 78 -2.07 4.16 -3.68
CA ILE A 78 -2.50 4.15 -2.27
C ILE A 78 -3.68 3.19 -2.07
N LYS A 79 -4.69 3.24 -2.95
CA LYS A 79 -5.85 2.34 -2.89
C LYS A 79 -5.45 0.87 -3.06
N HIS A 80 -4.46 0.57 -3.92
CA HIS A 80 -3.90 -0.77 -4.10
C HIS A 80 -3.42 -1.35 -2.75
N GLU A 81 -2.58 -0.59 -2.05
CA GLU A 81 -2.03 -1.00 -0.75
C GLU A 81 -3.13 -1.12 0.32
N VAL A 82 -4.09 -0.19 0.35
CA VAL A 82 -5.26 -0.29 1.24
C VAL A 82 -6.07 -1.55 0.97
N LEU A 83 -6.25 -1.96 -0.28
CA LEU A 83 -6.99 -3.16 -0.65
C LEU A 83 -6.31 -4.44 -0.14
N HIS A 84 -4.98 -4.49 -0.07
CA HIS A 84 -4.28 -5.61 0.58
C HIS A 84 -4.65 -5.77 2.05
N VAL A 85 -4.90 -4.66 2.75
CA VAL A 85 -5.38 -4.65 4.14
C VAL A 85 -6.85 -5.08 4.21
N VAL A 86 -7.72 -4.47 3.41
CA VAL A 86 -9.17 -4.76 3.38
C VAL A 86 -9.43 -6.24 3.09
N PHE A 87 -8.73 -6.81 2.11
CA PHE A 87 -8.85 -8.23 1.79
C PHE A 87 -8.08 -9.13 2.74
N LYS A 88 -7.39 -8.60 3.75
CA LYS A 88 -6.61 -9.38 4.73
C LYS A 88 -5.50 -10.20 4.07
N HIS A 89 -4.99 -9.77 2.91
CA HIS A 89 -3.92 -10.51 2.22
C HIS A 89 -2.67 -10.65 3.11
N ILE A 90 -2.41 -9.66 3.95
CA ILE A 90 -1.32 -9.65 4.93
C ILE A 90 -1.45 -10.78 5.96
N THR A 91 -2.65 -11.17 6.38
CA THR A 91 -2.81 -12.20 7.44
C THR A 91 -3.16 -13.58 6.88
N ARG A 92 -3.59 -13.67 5.61
CA ARG A 92 -3.99 -14.93 4.97
C ARG A 92 -2.88 -15.95 4.79
N PHE A 93 -1.61 -15.52 4.78
CA PHE A 93 -0.50 -16.45 4.61
C PHE A 93 -0.18 -17.25 5.88
N LEU A 94 -0.73 -16.86 7.03
CA LEU A 94 -0.66 -17.64 8.27
C LEU A 94 -1.78 -18.70 8.25
N ASP A 95 -1.47 -19.92 8.67
CA ASP A 95 -2.50 -20.92 8.90
C ASP A 95 -3.38 -20.57 10.12
N SER A 96 -4.54 -21.21 10.22
CA SER A 96 -5.48 -21.02 11.34
C SER A 96 -4.92 -21.44 12.70
N THR A 97 -3.74 -22.07 12.73
CA THR A 97 -3.04 -22.55 13.92
C THR A 97 -1.88 -21.64 14.34
N GLY A 98 -1.68 -20.51 13.65
CA GLY A 98 -0.71 -19.47 14.01
C GLY A 98 0.76 -19.85 13.85
N GLY A 99 1.07 -20.98 13.20
CA GLY A 99 2.41 -21.58 13.21
C GLY A 99 3.02 -21.84 11.84
N THR A 100 2.22 -22.18 10.82
CA THR A 100 2.73 -22.56 9.49
C THR A 100 2.27 -21.58 8.41
N ARG A 101 3.13 -21.38 7.40
CA ARG A 101 2.74 -20.67 6.19
C ARG A 101 1.70 -21.49 5.44
N ARG A 102 0.49 -20.95 5.32
CA ARG A 102 -0.61 -21.54 4.54
C ARG A 102 -0.24 -21.78 3.08
N PHE A 103 0.62 -20.92 2.52
CA PHE A 103 1.07 -21.02 1.14
C PHE A 103 2.55 -21.36 1.05
N ARG A 104 2.88 -22.44 0.33
CA ARG A 104 4.27 -22.86 0.08
C ARG A 104 5.03 -21.88 -0.80
N ASN A 105 4.36 -21.25 -1.77
CA ASN A 105 4.96 -20.29 -2.70
C ASN A 105 4.40 -18.88 -2.46
N LEU A 106 5.12 -18.09 -1.66
CA LEU A 106 4.72 -16.72 -1.31
C LEU A 106 4.76 -15.76 -2.51
N LYS A 107 5.66 -15.99 -3.48
CA LYS A 107 5.72 -15.16 -4.69
C LYS A 107 4.46 -15.32 -5.52
N LEU A 108 4.00 -16.56 -5.72
CA LEU A 108 2.75 -16.85 -6.44
C LEU A 108 1.53 -16.30 -5.68
N PHE A 109 1.53 -16.39 -4.35
CA PHE A 109 0.49 -15.80 -3.52
C PHE A 109 0.43 -14.27 -3.70
N ASN A 110 1.57 -13.57 -3.66
CA ASN A 110 1.61 -12.13 -3.88
C ASN A 110 1.08 -11.75 -5.26
N ILE A 111 1.50 -12.46 -6.32
CA ILE A 111 0.96 -12.22 -7.68
C ILE A 111 -0.56 -12.39 -7.71
N ALA A 112 -1.09 -13.44 -7.09
CA ALA A 112 -2.53 -13.68 -7.03
C ALA A 112 -3.27 -12.58 -6.23
N ALA A 113 -2.69 -12.13 -5.12
CA ALA A 113 -3.22 -11.04 -4.31
C ALA A 113 -3.27 -9.72 -5.12
N ASP A 114 -2.18 -9.40 -5.83
CA ASP A 114 -2.06 -8.21 -6.68
C ASP A 114 -3.09 -8.24 -7.81
N LEU A 115 -3.28 -9.41 -8.45
CA LEU A 115 -4.30 -9.58 -9.48
C LEU A 115 -5.72 -9.29 -8.95
N VAL A 116 -6.04 -9.71 -7.72
CA VAL A 116 -7.34 -9.42 -7.09
C VAL A 116 -7.49 -7.93 -6.79
N VAL A 117 -6.51 -7.28 -6.16
CA VAL A 117 -6.64 -5.86 -5.82
C VAL A 117 -6.70 -4.96 -7.06
N ASN A 118 -5.96 -5.29 -8.11
CA ASN A 118 -5.90 -4.50 -9.34
C ASN A 118 -7.24 -4.43 -10.08
N GLN A 119 -8.15 -5.39 -9.85
CA GLN A 119 -9.51 -5.36 -10.40
C GLN A 119 -10.37 -4.21 -9.84
N TYR A 120 -10.01 -3.67 -8.66
CA TYR A 120 -10.76 -2.62 -7.97
C TYR A 120 -10.15 -1.22 -8.15
N ILE A 121 -9.07 -1.11 -8.94
CA ILE A 121 -8.44 0.16 -9.30
C ILE A 121 -9.01 0.58 -10.66
N LYS A 122 -9.68 1.74 -10.69
CA LYS A 122 -10.20 2.30 -11.94
C LYS A 122 -9.03 2.65 -12.87
N ARG A 123 -9.17 2.33 -14.16
CA ARG A 123 -8.21 2.68 -15.20
C ARG A 123 -8.17 4.18 -15.48
#